data_AF-A0A8J7YPH0-F1
#
_entry.id   AF-A0A8J7YPH0-F1
#
_cell.length_a   1.000
_cell.length_b   1.000
_cell.length_c   1.000
_cell.angle_alpha   90.00
_cell.angle_beta   90.00
_cell.angle_gamma   90.00
#
_symmetry.space_group_name_H-M   'P 1'
#
loop_
_entity.id
_entity.type
_entity.pdbx_description
1 polymer ?
#
loop_
_entity_poly.entity_id
_entity_poly.type
_entity_poly.pdbx_seq_one_letter_code
_entity_poly.pdbx_strand_id
1 'polypeptide(L)'
;GPPGVGKTTSAIALARELGWDYIEMNASDKRSEKEIRRIVIPGSETNTFAATGDYYSLEKGKRHLIILDEADNIHSREDKGGIAAISDLIRNTLQPVVLIVNDLYELTRRSEYIKRASKIVKFENVSSYDIASVLHKIARSEGISLSKEAALRLIGQSEGDVRAAINDLQAISIKKTLTVEDVISVKKREKTIEMRDGIIQLFRSRDRGEARAIMSRFDEDPEHVSLWLDENLPYFVDSYEKLAAGYDMLARSSEFLNRAGKLSYYKFWSYASDLMAIGSGHSARESTAKATATARFPAILTRMGYRNSVIRSRASLMTRIGEYCHTSPRNAEKLMLPMMQRIFAVSEEFALSMMKRLSLSAEDLSIILNEPEDSEIVRNLIEKARSSLS
;
A
#
# COMPACT_ATOMS: atom_id res chain seq x y z
N GLY A 1 10.91 -11.76 3.40
CA GLY A 1 11.36 -12.21 4.74
C GLY A 1 11.28 -11.03 5.69
N PRO A 2 11.15 -11.25 7.01
CA PRO A 2 10.91 -10.17 7.98
C PRO A 2 11.98 -9.06 7.93
N PRO A 3 11.67 -7.82 8.34
CA PRO A 3 12.61 -6.71 8.31
C PRO A 3 13.79 -6.93 9.26
N GLY A 4 14.94 -6.34 8.92
CA GLY A 4 16.10 -6.28 9.82
C GLY A 4 16.82 -7.60 10.14
N VAL A 5 16.54 -8.67 9.39
CA VAL A 5 17.23 -9.98 9.51
C VAL A 5 18.50 -10.11 8.65
N GLY A 6 18.91 -9.05 7.97
CA GLY A 6 20.17 -9.02 7.19
C GLY A 6 20.05 -9.30 5.69
N LYS A 7 18.85 -9.21 5.09
CA LYS A 7 18.65 -9.44 3.64
C LYS A 7 19.59 -8.59 2.76
N THR A 8 19.58 -7.28 2.96
CA THR A 8 20.42 -6.30 2.24
C THR A 8 21.89 -6.51 2.54
N THR A 9 22.23 -6.72 3.82
CA THR A 9 23.60 -7.01 4.26
C THR A 9 24.17 -8.27 3.60
N SER A 10 23.39 -9.34 3.48
CA SER A 10 23.82 -10.58 2.81
C SER A 10 24.07 -10.39 1.32
N ALA A 11 23.25 -9.59 0.63
CA ALA A 11 23.46 -9.29 -0.79
C ALA A 11 24.76 -8.48 -1.01
N ILE A 12 25.02 -7.49 -0.16
CA ILE A 12 26.26 -6.69 -0.20
C ILE A 12 27.48 -7.55 0.15
N ALA A 13 27.35 -8.43 1.17
CA ALA A 13 28.42 -9.35 1.56
C ALA A 13 28.77 -10.30 0.41
N LEU A 14 27.76 -10.84 -0.29
CA LEU A 14 27.95 -11.71 -1.45
C LEU A 14 28.70 -10.98 -2.58
N ALA A 15 28.33 -9.74 -2.90
CA ALA A 15 29.04 -8.95 -3.91
C ALA A 15 30.53 -8.80 -3.54
N ARG A 16 30.81 -8.42 -2.29
CA ARG A 16 32.18 -8.25 -1.79
C ARG A 16 32.99 -9.54 -1.80
N GLU A 17 32.39 -10.67 -1.39
CA GLU A 17 33.04 -11.99 -1.39
C GLU A 17 33.42 -12.43 -2.80
N LEU A 18 32.58 -12.12 -3.79
CA LEU A 18 32.83 -12.41 -5.21
C LEU A 18 33.73 -11.37 -5.89
N GLY A 19 34.14 -10.31 -5.19
CA GLY A 19 34.91 -9.20 -5.75
C GLY A 19 34.13 -8.39 -6.80
N TRP A 20 32.80 -8.44 -6.74
CA TRP A 20 31.90 -7.68 -7.62
C TRP A 20 31.58 -6.32 -7.01
N ASP A 21 31.50 -5.31 -7.86
CA ASP A 21 30.90 -4.04 -7.47
C ASP A 21 29.37 -4.23 -7.38
N TYR A 22 28.66 -3.37 -6.65
CA TYR A 22 27.20 -3.47 -6.54
C TYR A 22 26.52 -2.11 -6.72
N ILE A 23 25.30 -2.14 -7.23
CA ILE A 23 24.41 -1.00 -7.36
C ILE A 23 23.18 -1.29 -6.52
N GLU A 24 23.07 -0.61 -5.38
CA GLU A 24 21.90 -0.68 -4.51
C GLU A 24 20.89 0.40 -4.90
N MET A 25 19.63 0.00 -5.08
CA MET A 25 18.53 0.93 -5.26
C MET A 25 17.32 0.50 -4.46
N ASN A 26 16.75 1.45 -3.73
CA ASN A 26 15.47 1.25 -3.09
C ASN A 26 14.37 1.42 -4.15
N ALA A 27 13.59 0.36 -4.38
CA ALA A 27 12.56 0.32 -5.41
C ALA A 27 11.35 1.22 -5.07
N SER A 28 11.15 1.55 -3.79
CA SER A 28 10.08 2.44 -3.32
C SER A 28 10.43 3.93 -3.45
N ASP A 29 11.71 4.30 -3.36
CA ASP A 29 12.16 5.71 -3.35
C ASP A 29 12.43 6.31 -4.74
N LYS A 30 12.84 5.50 -5.73
CA LYS A 30 13.20 5.97 -7.08
C LYS A 30 12.03 5.86 -8.06
N ARG A 31 11.20 6.90 -8.04
CA ARG A 31 9.80 6.96 -8.55
C ARG A 31 9.63 7.05 -10.07
N SER A 32 10.41 6.36 -10.90
CA SER A 32 9.98 6.16 -12.30
C SER A 32 10.62 4.96 -13.00
N GLU A 33 9.82 4.31 -13.86
CA GLU A 33 10.29 3.42 -14.92
C GLU A 33 11.47 4.04 -15.71
N LYS A 34 11.49 5.36 -15.88
CA LYS A 34 12.58 6.09 -16.55
C LYS A 34 13.89 6.06 -15.77
N GLU A 35 13.88 6.10 -14.44
CA GLU A 35 15.10 6.05 -13.62
C GLU A 35 15.67 4.63 -13.56
N ILE A 36 14.80 3.62 -13.40
CA ILE A 36 15.19 2.22 -13.52
C ILE A 36 15.82 1.99 -14.91
N ARG A 37 15.16 2.43 -16.00
CA ARG A 37 15.72 2.33 -17.35
C ARG A 37 17.00 3.14 -17.57
N ARG A 38 17.14 4.35 -17.01
CA ARG A 38 18.32 5.23 -17.17
C ARG A 38 19.60 4.66 -16.58
N ILE A 39 19.52 3.91 -15.49
CA ILE A 39 20.68 3.27 -14.84
C ILE A 39 20.98 1.91 -15.49
N VAL A 40 19.94 1.25 -16.00
CA VAL A 40 20.05 -0.09 -16.58
C VAL A 40 20.64 -0.06 -17.98
N ILE A 41 20.28 0.91 -18.83
CA ILE A 41 20.76 0.95 -20.23
C ILE A 41 22.29 1.07 -20.33
N PRO A 42 22.99 1.90 -19.52
CA PRO A 42 24.45 1.89 -19.50
C PRO A 42 25.04 0.63 -18.84
N GLY A 43 24.41 0.10 -17.78
CA GLY A 43 24.89 -1.10 -17.07
C GLY A 43 24.65 -2.44 -17.79
N SER A 44 23.71 -2.49 -18.73
CA SER A 44 23.39 -3.67 -19.54
C SER A 44 24.18 -3.74 -20.85
N GLU A 45 24.63 -2.60 -21.40
CA GLU A 45 25.29 -2.57 -22.71
C GLU A 45 26.75 -2.05 -22.71
N THR A 46 27.21 -1.17 -21.81
CA THR A 46 28.64 -0.78 -21.75
C THR A 46 28.96 0.15 -20.56
N ASN A 47 30.01 -0.21 -19.81
CA ASN A 47 30.85 0.65 -18.95
C ASN A 47 30.20 1.41 -17.79
N THR A 48 30.56 0.96 -16.60
CA THR A 48 30.26 1.53 -15.28
C THR A 48 30.80 2.95 -15.12
N PHE A 49 29.96 3.87 -14.65
CA PHE A 49 30.43 5.07 -13.94
C PHE A 49 30.46 4.76 -12.45
N ALA A 50 31.65 4.69 -11.86
CA ALA A 50 31.82 4.92 -10.43
C ALA A 50 31.72 6.43 -10.16
N ALA A 51 31.20 6.82 -9.00
CA ALA A 51 31.11 8.22 -8.56
C ALA A 51 32.46 8.96 -8.46
N THR A 52 33.57 8.25 -8.67
CA THR A 52 34.97 8.74 -8.64
C THR A 52 35.59 8.99 -10.01
N GLY A 53 34.91 8.69 -11.12
CA GLY A 53 35.39 9.10 -12.47
C GLY A 53 36.52 8.27 -13.08
N ASP A 54 36.88 7.12 -12.51
CA ASP A 54 37.91 6.23 -13.09
C ASP A 54 37.31 5.29 -14.16
N TYR A 55 37.81 5.40 -15.39
CA TYR A 55 37.49 4.54 -16.54
C TYR A 55 38.29 3.23 -16.45
N TYR A 56 37.63 2.09 -16.25
CA TYR A 56 38.29 0.78 -16.34
C TYR A 56 37.81 0.00 -17.58
N SER A 57 38.77 -0.37 -18.43
CA SER A 57 38.59 -1.19 -19.63
C SER A 57 38.06 -2.60 -19.32
N LEU A 58 37.19 -3.10 -20.20
CA LEU A 58 36.53 -4.41 -20.22
C LEU A 58 37.48 -5.63 -20.15
N GLU A 59 38.79 -5.45 -20.31
CA GLU A 59 39.78 -6.54 -20.28
C GLU A 59 40.00 -7.16 -18.87
N LYS A 60 39.40 -6.59 -17.81
CA LYS A 60 39.50 -7.11 -16.42
C LYS A 60 38.18 -7.54 -15.75
N GLY A 61 37.10 -7.74 -16.51
CA GLY A 61 35.96 -8.60 -16.12
C GLY A 61 35.39 -8.40 -14.70
N LYS A 62 35.06 -7.18 -14.28
CA LYS A 62 34.33 -6.97 -13.01
C LYS A 62 32.83 -6.98 -13.28
N ARG A 63 32.12 -7.97 -12.72
CA ARG A 63 30.65 -8.03 -12.73
C ARG A 63 30.08 -7.03 -11.72
N HIS A 64 28.87 -6.54 -11.99
CA HIS A 64 28.12 -5.68 -11.08
C HIS A 64 26.89 -6.43 -10.54
N LEU A 65 26.69 -6.44 -9.22
CA LEU A 65 25.47 -6.96 -8.61
C LEU A 65 24.42 -5.85 -8.50
N ILE A 66 23.28 -6.03 -9.15
CA ILE A 66 22.14 -5.10 -9.02
C ILE A 66 21.31 -5.55 -7.82
N ILE A 67 21.16 -4.69 -6.82
CA ILE A 67 20.35 -4.96 -5.62
C ILE A 67 19.13 -4.04 -5.65
N LEU A 68 17.95 -4.62 -5.82
CA LEU A 68 16.66 -3.92 -5.72
C LEU A 68 16.06 -4.19 -4.34
N ASP A 69 16.10 -3.20 -3.45
CA ASP A 69 15.50 -3.28 -2.11
C ASP A 69 14.03 -2.84 -2.11
N GLU A 70 13.23 -3.38 -1.19
CA GLU A 70 11.78 -3.13 -1.04
C GLU A 70 10.96 -3.26 -2.34
N ALA A 71 11.27 -4.27 -3.17
CA ALA A 71 10.62 -4.47 -4.46
C ALA A 71 9.10 -4.73 -4.37
N ASP A 72 8.58 -5.04 -3.19
CA ASP A 72 7.17 -5.23 -2.88
C ASP A 72 6.38 -3.90 -2.67
N ASN A 73 7.06 -2.79 -2.40
CA ASN A 73 6.46 -1.50 -2.01
C ASN A 73 6.15 -0.52 -3.17
N ILE A 74 6.20 -0.96 -4.43
CA ILE A 74 6.03 -0.10 -5.63
C ILE A 74 4.55 0.24 -5.91
N HIS A 75 3.86 0.91 -4.98
CA HIS A 75 2.39 0.94 -4.96
C HIS A 75 1.66 2.28 -4.86
N SER A 76 2.28 3.39 -5.22
CA SER A 76 1.56 4.67 -5.33
C SER A 76 0.87 4.83 -6.69
N ARG A 77 -0.25 5.58 -6.75
CA ARG A 77 -1.02 5.95 -7.96
C ARG A 77 -0.18 6.56 -9.11
N GLU A 78 1.08 6.88 -8.85
CA GLU A 78 2.08 7.42 -9.76
C GLU A 78 2.93 6.32 -10.47
N ASP A 79 2.85 5.06 -10.02
CA ASP A 79 3.73 3.94 -10.40
C ASP A 79 3.23 3.12 -11.61
N LYS A 80 2.67 3.79 -12.63
CA LYS A 80 2.29 3.11 -13.89
C LYS A 80 3.56 2.55 -14.58
N GLY A 81 3.97 1.33 -14.22
CA GLY A 81 5.01 0.57 -14.93
C GLY A 81 6.15 -0.02 -14.09
N GLY A 82 6.24 0.20 -12.77
CA GLY A 82 7.42 -0.22 -12.00
C GLY A 82 7.70 -1.74 -12.01
N ILE A 83 6.68 -2.57 -11.84
CA ILE A 83 6.81 -4.04 -11.86
C ILE A 83 7.11 -4.56 -13.28
N ALA A 84 6.56 -3.91 -14.31
CA ALA A 84 6.87 -4.20 -15.70
C ALA A 84 8.34 -3.85 -16.00
N ALA A 85 8.83 -2.72 -15.49
CA ALA A 85 10.23 -2.30 -15.62
C ALA A 85 11.20 -3.29 -14.94
N ILE A 86 10.86 -3.81 -13.75
CA ILE A 86 11.65 -4.87 -13.09
C ILE A 86 11.63 -6.16 -13.92
N SER A 87 10.48 -6.53 -14.48
CA SER A 87 10.37 -7.73 -15.32
C SER A 87 11.20 -7.59 -16.61
N ASP A 88 11.22 -6.38 -17.20
CA ASP A 88 12.03 -6.06 -18.36
C ASP A 88 13.53 -6.01 -18.03
N LEU A 89 13.89 -5.50 -16.85
CA LEU A 89 15.26 -5.53 -16.34
C LEU A 89 15.77 -6.97 -16.28
N ILE A 90 15.02 -7.86 -15.62
CA ILE A 90 15.40 -9.26 -15.44
C ILE A 90 15.53 -9.98 -16.79
N ARG A 91 14.70 -9.62 -17.78
CA ARG A 91 14.75 -10.20 -19.14
C ARG A 91 15.98 -9.80 -19.92
N ASN A 92 16.39 -8.54 -19.82
CA ASN A 92 17.36 -7.95 -20.75
C ASN A 92 18.75 -7.72 -20.13
N THR A 93 18.90 -7.84 -18.81
CA THR A 93 20.17 -7.62 -18.13
C THR A 93 21.14 -8.80 -18.31
N LEU A 94 22.42 -8.47 -18.52
CA LEU A 94 23.53 -9.42 -18.44
C LEU A 94 24.18 -9.47 -17.04
N GLN A 95 23.77 -8.57 -16.15
CA GLN A 95 24.27 -8.48 -14.78
C GLN A 95 23.38 -9.27 -13.81
N PRO A 96 23.95 -9.91 -12.78
CA PRO A 96 23.17 -10.58 -11.74
C PRO A 96 22.30 -9.60 -10.96
N VAL A 97 21.04 -9.99 -10.70
CA VAL A 97 20.06 -9.17 -9.97
C VAL A 97 19.62 -9.89 -8.70
N VAL A 98 19.62 -9.19 -7.57
CA VAL A 98 19.03 -9.61 -6.30
C VAL A 98 17.84 -8.73 -5.98
N LEU A 99 16.67 -9.35 -5.86
CA LEU A 99 15.45 -8.70 -5.39
C LEU A 99 15.28 -8.97 -3.91
N ILE A 100 15.15 -7.92 -3.10
CA ILE A 100 14.87 -8.01 -1.68
C ILE A 100 13.41 -7.59 -1.47
N VAL A 101 12.67 -8.45 -0.77
CA VAL A 101 11.26 -8.23 -0.45
C VAL A 101 10.97 -8.57 1.00
N ASN A 102 10.05 -7.82 1.61
CA ASN A 102 9.50 -8.16 2.90
C ASN A 102 8.41 -9.22 2.75
N ASP A 103 7.48 -9.02 1.80
CA ASP A 103 6.44 -9.96 1.41
C ASP A 103 6.63 -10.48 -0.03
N LEU A 104 6.91 -11.78 -0.15
CA LEU A 104 7.03 -12.46 -1.44
C LEU A 104 5.67 -12.58 -2.17
N TYR A 105 4.57 -12.71 -1.42
CA TYR A 105 3.24 -12.82 -2.02
C TYR A 105 2.86 -11.54 -2.74
N GLU A 106 3.10 -10.37 -2.14
CA GLU A 106 2.80 -9.08 -2.76
C GLU A 106 3.55 -8.89 -4.08
N LEU A 107 4.83 -9.26 -4.16
CA LEU A 107 5.57 -9.20 -5.42
C LEU A 107 5.04 -10.23 -6.45
N THR A 108 4.84 -11.47 -6.04
CA THR A 108 4.52 -12.58 -6.97
C THR A 108 3.08 -12.59 -7.45
N ARG A 109 2.12 -12.06 -6.68
CA ARG A 109 0.73 -11.86 -7.13
C ARG A 109 0.65 -10.89 -8.31
N ARG A 110 1.61 -9.96 -8.41
CA ARG A 110 1.64 -8.90 -9.40
C ARG A 110 2.43 -9.26 -10.66
N SER A 111 3.37 -10.22 -10.58
CA SER A 111 4.09 -10.74 -11.74
C SER A 111 4.52 -12.20 -11.56
N GLU A 112 3.89 -13.09 -12.31
CA GLU A 112 4.26 -14.52 -12.35
C GLU A 112 5.61 -14.74 -13.03
N TYR A 113 6.04 -13.82 -13.91
CA TYR A 113 7.33 -13.90 -14.58
C TYR A 113 8.50 -13.81 -13.57
N ILE A 114 8.46 -12.85 -12.65
CA ILE A 114 9.51 -12.67 -11.63
C ILE A 114 9.65 -13.93 -10.78
N LYS A 115 8.52 -14.57 -10.42
CA LYS A 115 8.52 -15.82 -9.66
C LYS A 115 9.23 -16.96 -10.38
N ARG A 116 9.02 -17.11 -11.70
CA ARG A 116 9.63 -18.17 -12.51
C ARG A 116 11.09 -17.90 -12.85
N ALA A 117 11.48 -16.64 -13.01
CA ALA A 117 12.84 -16.23 -13.35
C ALA A 117 13.80 -16.19 -12.15
N SER A 118 13.28 -16.23 -10.92
CA SER A 118 14.08 -16.00 -9.70
C SER A 118 14.30 -17.26 -8.87
N LYS A 119 15.49 -17.39 -8.28
CA LYS A 119 15.75 -18.37 -7.22
C LYS A 119 15.37 -17.77 -5.86
N ILE A 120 14.41 -18.39 -5.17
CA ILE A 120 13.91 -17.90 -3.88
C ILE A 120 14.86 -18.32 -2.75
N VAL A 121 15.37 -17.34 -2.02
CA VAL A 121 16.14 -17.55 -0.77
C VAL A 121 15.32 -16.97 0.39
N LYS A 122 14.86 -17.84 1.30
CA LYS A 122 14.02 -17.43 2.42
C LYS A 122 14.88 -17.03 3.61
N PHE A 123 14.67 -15.81 4.10
CA PHE A 123 15.20 -15.34 5.37
C PHE A 123 14.12 -15.50 6.45
N GLU A 124 14.52 -16.03 7.59
CA GLU A 124 13.67 -16.22 8.77
C GLU A 124 14.13 -15.29 9.90
N ASN A 125 13.34 -15.20 10.97
CA ASN A 125 13.73 -14.45 12.15
C ASN A 125 15.02 -14.99 12.73
N VAL A 126 15.91 -14.10 13.15
CA VAL A 126 17.18 -14.49 13.76
C VAL A 126 16.93 -15.01 15.16
N SER A 127 17.63 -16.07 15.55
CA SER A 127 17.45 -16.68 16.86
C SER A 127 17.84 -15.70 17.98
N SER A 128 17.16 -15.79 19.12
CA SER A 128 17.48 -14.96 20.29
C SER A 128 18.94 -15.11 20.73
N TYR A 129 19.53 -16.30 20.54
CA TYR A 129 20.91 -16.58 20.88
C TYR A 129 21.89 -15.81 19.97
N ASP A 130 21.63 -15.80 18.66
CA ASP A 130 22.48 -15.10 17.69
C ASP A 130 22.40 -13.58 17.88
N ILE A 131 21.21 -13.05 18.14
CA ILE A 131 21.02 -11.62 18.47
C ILE A 131 21.80 -11.26 19.74
N ALA A 132 21.71 -12.09 20.79
CA ALA A 132 22.49 -11.87 22.03
C ALA A 132 23.99 -11.81 21.76
N SER A 133 24.50 -12.73 20.93
CA SER A 133 25.91 -12.77 20.55
C SER A 133 26.35 -11.49 19.84
N VAL A 134 25.54 -10.99 18.89
CA VAL A 134 25.81 -9.73 18.19
C VAL A 134 25.79 -8.54 19.15
N LEU A 135 24.78 -8.43 20.01
CA LEU A 135 24.67 -7.34 20.99
C LEU A 135 25.84 -7.32 21.97
N HIS A 136 26.25 -8.48 22.48
CA HIS A 136 27.41 -8.58 23.37
C HIS A 136 28.73 -8.22 22.66
N LYS A 137 28.88 -8.60 21.39
CA LYS A 137 30.05 -8.24 20.59
C LYS A 137 30.15 -6.73 20.40
N ILE A 138 29.03 -6.07 20.05
CA ILE A 138 28.94 -4.61 19.89
C ILE A 138 29.17 -3.91 21.24
N ALA A 139 28.51 -4.36 22.31
CA ALA A 139 28.69 -3.79 23.64
C ALA A 139 30.17 -3.83 24.08
N ARG A 140 30.86 -4.95 23.82
CA ARG A 140 32.29 -5.09 24.14
C ARG A 140 33.17 -4.15 23.32
N SER A 141 32.90 -3.96 22.03
CA SER A 141 33.69 -3.03 21.19
C SER A 141 33.47 -1.57 21.57
N GLU A 142 32.27 -1.23 22.04
CA GLU A 142 31.90 0.13 22.46
C GLU A 142 32.18 0.41 23.95
N GLY A 143 32.72 -0.56 24.70
CA GLY A 143 33.01 -0.40 26.12
C GLY A 143 31.77 -0.28 27.02
N ILE A 144 30.66 -0.87 26.59
CA ILE A 144 29.36 -0.88 27.28
C ILE A 144 29.23 -2.17 28.11
N SER A 145 28.92 -2.02 29.39
CA SER A 145 28.59 -3.16 30.26
C SER A 145 27.10 -3.50 30.12
N LEU A 146 26.82 -4.55 29.34
CA LEU A 146 25.47 -5.07 29.10
C LEU A 146 25.21 -6.30 29.96
N SER A 147 24.27 -6.21 30.91
CA SER A 147 23.85 -7.35 31.72
C SER A 147 23.05 -8.37 30.89
N LYS A 148 23.10 -9.65 31.27
CA LYS A 148 22.38 -10.73 30.57
C LYS A 148 20.86 -10.51 30.57
N GLU A 149 20.31 -9.99 31.66
CA GLU A 149 18.88 -9.70 31.80
C GLU A 149 18.45 -8.53 30.90
N ALA A 150 19.27 -7.48 30.79
CA ALA A 150 19.03 -6.38 29.88
C ALA A 150 19.08 -6.84 28.41
N ALA A 151 20.05 -7.69 28.06
CA ALA A 151 20.15 -8.27 26.72
C ALA A 151 18.91 -9.10 26.35
N LEU A 152 18.48 -10.01 27.24
CA LEU A 152 17.27 -10.83 27.04
C LEU A 152 16.02 -9.96 26.81
N ARG A 153 15.93 -8.83 27.51
CA ARG A 153 14.79 -7.93 27.38
C ARG A 153 14.78 -7.15 26.07
N LEU A 154 15.94 -6.68 25.61
CA LEU A 154 16.09 -6.05 24.28
C LEU A 154 15.71 -7.03 23.16
N ILE A 155 16.17 -8.28 23.29
CA ILE A 155 15.86 -9.34 22.32
C ILE A 155 14.35 -9.62 22.30
N GLY A 156 13.72 -9.70 23.47
CA GLY A 156 12.27 -9.89 23.58
C GLY A 156 11.45 -8.75 22.97
N GLN A 157 11.95 -7.51 23.00
CA GLN A 157 11.31 -6.36 22.35
C GLN A 157 11.50 -6.33 20.83
N SER A 158 12.59 -6.93 20.34
CA SER A 158 13.00 -6.88 18.94
C SER A 158 12.36 -7.97 18.07
N GLU A 159 11.79 -9.02 18.69
CA GLU A 159 11.06 -10.12 18.01
C GLU A 159 11.80 -10.75 16.81
N GLY A 160 13.13 -10.81 16.85
CA GLY A 160 13.94 -11.38 15.77
C GLY A 160 14.53 -10.37 14.78
N ASP A 161 14.23 -9.07 14.91
CA ASP A 161 14.85 -7.98 14.12
C ASP A 161 16.17 -7.54 14.77
N VAL A 162 17.29 -7.85 14.11
CA VAL A 162 18.65 -7.52 14.60
C VAL A 162 18.90 -6.01 14.58
N ARG A 163 18.44 -5.32 13.53
CA ARG A 163 18.62 -3.88 13.37
C ARG A 163 17.83 -3.13 14.45
N ALA A 164 16.61 -3.57 14.76
CA ALA A 164 15.82 -3.05 15.86
C ALA A 164 16.57 -3.19 17.20
N ALA A 165 17.11 -4.38 17.48
CA ALA A 165 17.85 -4.67 18.70
C ALA A 165 19.10 -3.79 18.85
N ILE A 166 19.84 -3.57 17.77
CA ILE A 166 21.02 -2.70 17.75
C ILE A 166 20.62 -1.25 18.02
N ASN A 167 19.56 -0.76 17.37
CA ASN A 167 19.07 0.61 17.59
C ASN A 167 18.58 0.82 19.03
N ASP A 168 17.90 -0.17 19.61
CA ASP A 168 17.45 -0.09 21.00
C ASP A 168 18.64 -0.11 21.96
N LEU A 169 19.68 -0.91 21.69
CA LEU A 169 20.95 -0.86 22.43
C LEU A 169 21.63 0.51 22.29
N GLN A 170 21.64 1.10 21.10
CA GLN A 170 22.20 2.43 20.86
C GLN A 170 21.41 3.53 21.59
N ALA A 171 20.08 3.39 21.71
CA ALA A 171 19.26 4.39 22.41
C ALA A 171 19.60 4.45 23.92
N ILE A 172 19.94 3.32 24.53
CA ILE A 172 20.28 3.24 25.96
C ILE A 172 21.78 3.41 26.23
N SER A 173 22.64 3.25 25.22
CA SER A 173 24.10 3.26 25.37
C SER A 173 24.70 4.59 25.87
N ILE A 174 23.88 5.64 26.00
CA ILE A 174 24.24 6.89 26.69
C ILE A 174 24.82 6.60 28.08
N LYS A 175 24.29 5.58 28.78
CA LYS A 175 24.90 5.05 30.00
C LYS A 175 25.84 3.90 29.65
N LYS A 176 27.11 3.99 30.04
CA LYS A 176 28.11 2.92 29.84
C LYS A 176 27.82 1.64 30.63
N THR A 177 26.92 1.70 31.60
CA THR A 177 26.48 0.56 32.40
C THR A 177 24.97 0.46 32.26
N LEU A 178 24.49 -0.63 31.66
CA LEU A 178 23.09 -0.80 31.30
C LEU A 178 22.40 -1.76 32.26
N THR A 179 21.34 -1.28 32.90
CA THR A 179 20.49 -2.07 33.79
C THR A 179 19.15 -2.41 33.13
N VAL A 180 18.39 -3.33 33.73
CA VAL A 180 17.07 -3.73 33.21
C VAL A 180 16.08 -2.55 33.19
N GLU A 181 16.22 -1.61 34.12
CA GLU A 181 15.38 -0.41 34.21
C GLU A 181 15.58 0.54 33.03
N ASP A 182 16.82 0.66 32.54
CA ASP A 182 17.13 1.48 31.37
C ASP A 182 16.45 0.92 30.11
N VAL A 183 16.34 -0.40 29.99
CA VAL A 183 15.60 -1.07 28.88
C VAL A 183 14.08 -0.86 28.99
N ILE A 184 13.54 -0.71 30.20
CA ILE A 184 12.12 -0.39 30.41
C ILE A 184 11.81 1.05 30.01
N SER A 185 12.77 1.96 30.16
CA SER A 185 12.62 3.36 29.77
C SER A 185 12.52 3.56 28.25
N VAL A 186 13.07 2.62 27.46
CA VAL A 186 12.80 2.53 26.03
C VAL A 186 11.34 2.11 25.89
N LYS A 187 10.48 3.10 25.60
CA LYS A 187 9.05 2.88 25.30
C LYS A 187 8.92 1.63 24.44
N LYS A 188 8.10 0.67 24.89
CA LYS A 188 7.63 -0.41 24.02
C LYS A 188 7.19 0.23 22.72
N ARG A 189 7.80 -0.16 21.59
CA ARG A 189 7.32 0.25 20.28
C ARG A 189 5.84 -0.15 20.23
N GLU A 190 4.96 0.85 20.19
CA GLU A 190 3.56 0.58 19.95
C GLU A 190 3.48 0.11 18.49
N LYS A 191 3.34 -1.20 18.31
CA LYS A 191 3.17 -1.76 16.98
C LYS A 191 1.85 -1.29 16.42
N THR A 192 1.93 -0.85 15.17
CA THR A 192 0.78 -0.61 14.32
C THR A 192 0.00 -1.92 14.21
N ILE A 193 -1.29 -1.89 14.55
CA ILE A 193 -2.14 -3.09 14.49
C ILE A 193 -2.79 -3.13 13.10
N GLU A 194 -2.83 -4.32 12.48
CA GLU A 194 -3.61 -4.48 11.25
C GLU A 194 -5.07 -4.11 11.48
N MET A 195 -5.68 -3.42 10.51
CA MET A 195 -7.04 -2.88 10.66
C MET A 195 -8.07 -3.92 11.11
N ARG A 196 -8.04 -5.13 10.56
CA ARG A 196 -8.99 -6.20 10.92
C ARG A 196 -8.88 -6.59 12.39
N ASP A 197 -7.66 -6.83 12.86
CA ASP A 197 -7.41 -7.25 14.23
C ASP A 197 -7.65 -6.12 15.21
N GLY A 198 -7.27 -4.89 14.85
CA GLY A 198 -7.51 -3.71 15.67
C GLY A 198 -8.99 -3.42 15.85
N ILE A 199 -9.81 -3.59 14.79
CA ILE A 199 -11.27 -3.42 14.89
C ILE A 199 -11.88 -4.49 15.81
N ILE A 200 -11.45 -5.75 15.68
CA ILE A 200 -11.90 -6.83 16.58
C ILE A 200 -11.54 -6.51 18.04
N GLN A 201 -10.30 -6.07 18.29
CA GLN A 201 -9.84 -5.68 19.62
C GLN A 201 -10.64 -4.49 20.15
N LEU A 202 -10.88 -3.47 19.31
CA LEU A 202 -11.60 -2.26 19.70
C LEU A 202 -13.03 -2.59 20.14
N PHE A 203 -13.76 -3.40 19.37
CA PHE A 203 -15.08 -3.85 19.78
C PHE A 203 -15.01 -4.71 21.04
N ARG A 204 -13.98 -5.53 21.22
CA ARG A 204 -13.82 -6.38 22.43
C ARG A 204 -13.31 -5.64 23.67
N SER A 205 -12.94 -4.36 23.55
CA SER A 205 -12.47 -3.55 24.67
C SER A 205 -13.51 -3.50 25.80
N ARG A 206 -13.00 -3.49 27.04
CA ARG A 206 -13.83 -3.48 28.26
C ARG A 206 -13.99 -2.09 28.84
N ASP A 207 -12.98 -1.24 28.63
CA ASP A 207 -12.95 0.12 29.15
C ASP A 207 -12.59 1.15 28.07
N ARG A 208 -12.87 2.42 28.39
CA ARG A 208 -12.66 3.54 27.47
C ARG A 208 -11.17 3.83 27.22
N GLY A 209 -10.31 3.54 28.20
CA GLY A 209 -8.87 3.74 28.09
C GLY A 209 -8.22 2.72 27.14
N GLU A 210 -8.61 1.46 27.25
CA GLU A 210 -8.25 0.37 26.35
C GLU A 210 -8.72 0.67 24.93
N ALA A 211 -9.98 1.07 24.75
CA ALA A 211 -10.49 1.45 23.43
C ALA A 211 -9.67 2.60 22.80
N ARG A 212 -9.35 3.62 23.59
CA ARG A 212 -8.52 4.75 23.15
C ARG A 212 -7.09 4.33 22.80
N ALA A 213 -6.49 3.44 23.60
CA ALA A 213 -5.16 2.91 23.36
C ALA A 213 -5.09 2.00 22.11
N ILE A 214 -6.17 1.28 21.78
CA ILE A 214 -6.27 0.54 20.52
C ILE A 214 -6.41 1.53 19.36
N MET A 215 -7.25 2.55 19.51
CA MET A 215 -7.46 3.57 18.48
C MET A 215 -6.17 4.31 18.11
N SER A 216 -5.29 4.59 19.08
CA SER A 216 -3.99 5.25 18.82
C SER A 216 -2.96 4.34 18.13
N ARG A 217 -3.23 3.04 18.01
CA ARG A 217 -2.34 2.07 17.35
C ARG A 217 -2.74 1.79 15.89
N PHE A 218 -3.84 2.36 15.40
CA PHE A 218 -4.15 2.32 13.98
C PHE A 218 -3.21 3.25 13.21
N ASP A 219 -2.55 2.72 12.18
CA ASP A 219 -1.70 3.48 11.26
C ASP A 219 -2.48 3.89 10.01
N GLU A 220 -3.66 4.46 10.23
CA GLU A 220 -4.62 4.80 9.18
C GLU A 220 -5.31 6.12 9.51
N ASP A 221 -5.76 6.83 8.46
CA ASP A 221 -6.49 8.07 8.65
C ASP A 221 -7.80 7.81 9.42
N PRO A 222 -8.19 8.68 10.38
CA PRO A 222 -9.42 8.52 11.15
C PRO A 222 -10.69 8.38 10.29
N GLU A 223 -10.71 9.01 9.11
CA GLU A 223 -11.78 8.84 8.12
C GLU A 223 -11.87 7.40 7.62
N HIS A 224 -10.74 6.76 7.34
CA HIS A 224 -10.70 5.37 6.91
C HIS A 224 -11.14 4.43 8.03
N VAL A 225 -10.69 4.67 9.26
CA VAL A 225 -11.12 3.89 10.44
C VAL A 225 -12.64 4.02 10.66
N SER A 226 -13.22 5.21 10.46
CA SER A 226 -14.67 5.42 10.56
C SER A 226 -15.46 4.52 9.61
N LEU A 227 -14.98 4.27 8.40
CA LEU A 227 -15.64 3.40 7.42
C LEU A 227 -15.60 1.93 7.86
N TRP A 228 -14.50 1.51 8.48
CA TRP A 228 -14.40 0.19 9.10
C TRP A 228 -15.39 0.02 10.24
N LEU A 229 -15.56 1.04 11.08
CA LEU A 229 -16.52 0.97 12.18
C LEU A 229 -17.97 0.94 11.69
N ASP A 230 -18.31 1.75 10.69
CA ASP A 230 -19.65 1.79 10.08
C ASP A 230 -20.08 0.43 9.51
N GLU A 231 -19.19 -0.21 8.74
CA GLU A 231 -19.45 -1.54 8.18
C GLU A 231 -19.57 -2.61 9.27
N ASN A 232 -18.76 -2.51 10.33
CA ASN A 232 -18.62 -3.58 11.32
C ASN A 232 -19.58 -3.49 12.51
N LEU A 233 -20.07 -2.29 12.87
CA LEU A 233 -21.00 -2.09 13.99
C LEU A 233 -22.13 -3.13 14.10
N PRO A 234 -22.90 -3.43 13.03
CA PRO A 234 -24.06 -4.32 13.12
C PRO A 234 -23.68 -5.80 13.31
N TYR A 235 -22.43 -6.17 13.07
CA TYR A 235 -21.95 -7.54 13.30
C TYR A 235 -21.41 -7.75 14.72
N PHE A 236 -21.03 -6.68 15.42
CA PHE A 236 -20.47 -6.76 16.77
C PHE A 236 -21.46 -6.36 17.86
N VAL A 237 -22.62 -5.78 17.51
CA VAL A 237 -23.64 -5.27 18.43
C VAL A 237 -25.00 -5.90 18.15
N ASP A 238 -25.51 -6.69 19.09
CA ASP A 238 -26.80 -7.41 18.94
C ASP A 238 -28.03 -6.56 19.28
N SER A 239 -27.88 -5.57 20.16
CA SER A 239 -28.99 -4.74 20.63
C SER A 239 -29.19 -3.52 19.74
N TYR A 240 -30.41 -3.31 19.24
CA TYR A 240 -30.77 -2.13 18.44
C TYR A 240 -30.53 -0.81 19.17
N GLU A 241 -30.79 -0.74 20.47
CA GLU A 241 -30.57 0.47 21.27
C GLU A 241 -29.08 0.82 21.34
N LYS A 242 -28.24 -0.18 21.61
CA LYS A 242 -26.79 0.00 21.66
C LYS A 242 -26.21 0.28 20.28
N LEU A 243 -26.75 -0.34 19.23
CA LEU A 243 -26.37 -0.10 17.84
C LEU A 243 -26.66 1.35 17.44
N ALA A 244 -27.84 1.86 17.78
CA ALA A 244 -28.22 3.26 17.55
C ALA A 244 -27.27 4.23 18.28
N ALA A 245 -26.93 3.93 19.54
CA ALA A 245 -25.96 4.73 20.30
C ALA A 245 -24.56 4.72 19.65
N GLY A 246 -24.12 3.58 19.12
CA GLY A 246 -22.87 3.46 18.39
C GLY A 246 -22.86 4.32 17.10
N TYR A 247 -23.93 4.25 16.31
CA TYR A 247 -24.08 5.07 15.11
C TYR A 247 -24.20 6.57 15.41
N ASP A 248 -24.85 6.98 16.52
CA ASP A 248 -24.90 8.39 16.93
C ASP A 248 -23.49 8.92 17.22
N MET A 249 -22.65 8.13 17.89
CA MET A 249 -21.25 8.50 18.14
C MET A 249 -20.42 8.56 16.85
N LEU A 250 -20.63 7.63 15.91
CA LEU A 250 -19.99 7.68 14.60
C LEU A 250 -20.42 8.91 13.79
N ALA A 251 -21.70 9.25 13.79
CA ALA A 251 -22.23 10.44 13.14
C ALA A 251 -21.60 11.72 13.70
N ARG A 252 -21.53 11.85 15.03
CA ARG A 252 -20.84 12.98 15.69
C ARG A 252 -19.35 13.03 15.35
N SER A 253 -18.68 11.88 15.28
CA SER A 253 -17.26 11.83 14.89
C SER A 253 -17.07 12.36 13.46
N SER A 254 -18.01 12.06 12.56
CA SER A 254 -17.97 12.52 11.16
C SER A 254 -18.09 14.04 11.03
N GLU A 255 -18.81 14.71 11.95
CA GLU A 255 -18.82 16.17 12.00
C GLU A 255 -17.44 16.77 12.29
N PHE A 256 -16.69 16.16 13.22
CA PHE A 256 -15.32 16.58 13.54
C PHE A 256 -14.36 16.31 12.39
N LEU A 257 -14.49 15.17 11.71
CA LEU A 257 -13.69 14.86 10.52
C LEU A 257 -13.95 15.88 9.39
N ASN A 258 -15.22 16.19 9.11
CA ASN A 258 -15.60 17.19 8.11
C ASN A 258 -15.06 18.59 8.47
N ARG A 259 -15.12 18.98 9.75
CA ARG A 259 -14.52 20.26 10.21
C ARG A 259 -13.00 20.25 10.08
N ALA A 260 -12.33 19.14 10.38
CA ALA A 260 -10.89 18.98 10.20
C ALA A 260 -10.48 19.22 8.75
N GLY A 261 -11.20 18.61 7.79
CA GLY A 261 -10.96 18.78 6.36
C GLY A 261 -11.21 20.21 5.88
N LYS A 262 -12.35 20.82 6.27
CA LYS A 262 -12.71 22.19 5.83
C LYS A 262 -11.80 23.28 6.39
N LEU A 263 -11.33 23.13 7.63
CA LEU A 263 -10.53 24.13 8.33
C LEU A 263 -9.03 23.82 8.29
N SER A 264 -8.64 22.66 7.73
CA SER A 264 -7.28 22.11 7.81
C SER A 264 -6.74 22.05 9.25
N TYR A 265 -7.63 21.87 10.23
CA TYR A 265 -7.28 21.83 11.65
C TYR A 265 -7.38 20.42 12.20
N TYR A 266 -6.27 19.67 12.07
CA TYR A 266 -6.20 18.24 12.38
C TYR A 266 -6.28 17.88 13.87
N LYS A 267 -6.27 18.85 14.80
CA LYS A 267 -6.54 18.53 16.21
C LYS A 267 -7.95 17.96 16.41
N PHE A 268 -8.89 18.25 15.51
CA PHE A 268 -10.23 17.64 15.54
C PHE A 268 -10.22 16.12 15.36
N TRP A 269 -9.15 15.54 14.80
CA TRP A 269 -9.01 14.09 14.72
C TRP A 269 -8.96 13.43 16.09
N SER A 270 -8.36 14.06 17.10
CA SER A 270 -8.35 13.51 18.46
C SER A 270 -9.78 13.35 19.02
N TYR A 271 -10.65 14.33 18.78
CA TYR A 271 -12.05 14.28 19.20
C TYR A 271 -12.85 13.24 18.40
N ALA A 272 -12.62 13.16 17.09
CA ALA A 272 -13.26 12.15 16.25
C ALA A 272 -12.86 10.73 16.69
N SER A 273 -11.57 10.50 16.92
CA SER A 273 -11.04 9.21 17.38
C SER A 273 -11.56 8.82 18.76
N ASP A 274 -11.70 9.76 19.69
CA ASP A 274 -12.29 9.49 21.01
C ASP A 274 -13.76 9.10 20.90
N LEU A 275 -14.54 9.77 20.05
CA LEU A 275 -15.94 9.43 19.81
C LEU A 275 -16.08 8.05 19.15
N MET A 276 -15.24 7.73 18.18
CA MET A 276 -15.18 6.42 17.53
C MET A 276 -14.83 5.29 18.52
N ALA A 277 -13.81 5.50 19.34
CA ALA A 277 -13.37 4.53 20.35
C ALA A 277 -14.43 4.28 21.41
N ILE A 278 -15.05 5.36 21.93
CA ILE A 278 -16.13 5.26 22.91
C ILE A 278 -17.36 4.61 22.27
N GLY A 279 -17.76 5.05 21.08
CA GLY A 279 -18.93 4.56 20.38
C GLY A 279 -18.86 3.06 20.10
N SER A 280 -17.76 2.58 19.53
CA SER A 280 -17.58 1.16 19.19
C SER A 280 -17.40 0.26 20.42
N GLY A 281 -16.54 0.65 21.37
CA GLY A 281 -16.30 -0.15 22.57
C GLY A 281 -17.52 -0.20 23.50
N HIS A 282 -18.20 0.93 23.70
CA HIS A 282 -19.36 1.02 24.59
C HIS A 282 -20.61 0.38 24.00
N SER A 283 -20.95 0.64 22.74
CA SER A 283 -22.13 0.04 22.09
C SER A 283 -22.06 -1.48 22.09
N ALA A 284 -20.87 -2.01 21.91
CA ALA A 284 -20.71 -3.44 21.86
C ALA A 284 -20.65 -4.05 23.28
N ARG A 285 -20.52 -3.27 24.37
CA ARG A 285 -20.40 -3.78 25.75
C ARG A 285 -21.55 -4.77 26.06
N GLU A 286 -21.20 -5.97 26.54
CA GLU A 286 -22.11 -7.10 26.81
C GLU A 286 -22.80 -7.72 25.57
N SER A 287 -22.43 -7.33 24.35
CA SER A 287 -22.91 -7.98 23.13
C SER A 287 -22.36 -9.39 23.00
N THR A 288 -23.23 -10.35 22.69
CA THR A 288 -22.86 -11.77 22.53
C THR A 288 -22.21 -12.05 21.18
N ALA A 289 -22.53 -11.30 20.13
CA ALA A 289 -21.94 -11.47 18.80
C ALA A 289 -20.43 -11.22 18.74
N LYS A 290 -19.85 -10.48 19.70
CA LYS A 290 -18.39 -10.23 19.74
C LYS A 290 -17.54 -11.49 19.76
N ALA A 291 -18.07 -12.58 20.33
CA ALA A 291 -17.33 -13.83 20.49
C ALA A 291 -17.06 -14.49 19.13
N THR A 292 -18.00 -14.40 18.20
CA THR A 292 -17.97 -15.07 16.89
C THR A 292 -17.74 -14.11 15.72
N ALA A 293 -17.92 -12.80 15.92
CA ALA A 293 -17.77 -11.79 14.89
C ALA A 293 -16.32 -11.62 14.40
N THR A 294 -16.18 -11.44 13.09
CA THR A 294 -14.93 -11.12 12.40
C THR A 294 -15.08 -9.78 11.69
N ALA A 295 -13.98 -9.03 11.59
CA ALA A 295 -13.99 -7.75 10.90
C ALA A 295 -14.06 -7.93 9.38
N ARG A 296 -15.02 -7.26 8.75
CA ARG A 296 -15.23 -7.19 7.30
C ARG A 296 -14.64 -5.91 6.75
N PHE A 297 -14.11 -5.98 5.53
CA PHE A 297 -13.63 -4.81 4.81
C PHE A 297 -14.80 -3.89 4.41
N PRO A 298 -14.67 -2.55 4.51
CA PRO A 298 -15.75 -1.62 4.17
C PRO A 298 -16.21 -1.77 2.72
N ALA A 299 -17.46 -2.16 2.50
CA ALA A 299 -18.02 -2.29 1.16
C ALA A 299 -18.14 -0.93 0.47
N ILE A 300 -18.21 0.17 1.24
CA ILE A 300 -18.26 1.52 0.69
C ILE A 300 -16.99 1.87 -0.09
N LEU A 301 -15.82 1.38 0.30
CA LEU A 301 -14.55 1.68 -0.39
C LEU A 301 -14.47 1.01 -1.76
N THR A 302 -14.93 -0.24 -1.85
CA THR A 302 -15.04 -0.95 -3.14
C THR A 302 -16.12 -0.33 -4.01
N ARG A 303 -17.28 0.04 -3.45
CA ARG A 303 -18.36 0.72 -4.18
C ARG A 303 -17.99 2.14 -4.62
N MET A 304 -17.24 2.89 -3.82
CA MET A 304 -16.79 4.25 -4.18
C MET A 304 -15.77 4.24 -5.30
N GLY A 305 -14.87 3.26 -5.36
CA GLY A 305 -13.95 3.10 -6.49
C GLY A 305 -14.71 2.94 -7.82
N TYR A 306 -15.66 2.00 -7.86
CA TYR A 306 -16.56 1.80 -9.00
C TYR A 306 -17.39 3.06 -9.29
N ARG A 307 -18.06 3.62 -8.29
CA ARG A 307 -18.89 4.83 -8.44
C ARG A 307 -18.08 6.02 -8.95
N ASN A 308 -16.89 6.27 -8.44
CA ASN A 308 -16.03 7.37 -8.88
C ASN A 308 -15.43 7.12 -10.27
N SER A 309 -15.24 5.85 -10.67
CA SER A 309 -14.88 5.50 -12.05
C SER A 309 -16.04 5.83 -12.99
N VAL A 310 -17.24 5.33 -12.69
CA VAL A 310 -18.46 5.58 -13.46
C VAL A 310 -18.78 7.08 -13.54
N ILE A 311 -18.69 7.82 -12.43
CA ILE A 311 -18.90 9.28 -12.42
C ILE A 311 -17.86 9.98 -13.31
N ARG A 312 -16.59 9.55 -13.30
CA ARG A 312 -15.55 10.15 -14.15
C ARG A 312 -15.75 9.84 -15.62
N SER A 313 -16.03 8.58 -15.99
CA SER A 313 -16.32 8.20 -17.37
C SER A 313 -17.56 8.95 -17.88
N ARG A 314 -18.62 9.04 -17.07
CA ARG A 314 -19.83 9.80 -17.39
C ARG A 314 -19.57 11.30 -17.53
N ALA A 315 -18.81 11.92 -16.62
CA ALA A 315 -18.46 13.33 -16.71
C ALA A 315 -17.60 13.65 -17.95
N SER A 316 -16.65 12.77 -18.28
CA SER A 316 -15.84 12.86 -19.50
C SER A 316 -16.70 12.79 -20.76
N LEU A 317 -17.62 11.82 -20.82
CA LEU A 317 -18.58 11.69 -21.92
C LEU A 317 -19.47 12.94 -22.07
N MET A 318 -20.03 13.43 -20.96
CA MET A 318 -20.90 14.62 -20.99
C MET A 318 -20.13 15.87 -21.43
N THR A 319 -18.84 15.95 -21.12
CA THR A 319 -17.98 17.04 -21.58
C THR A 319 -17.82 17.00 -23.10
N ARG A 320 -17.50 15.84 -23.67
CA ARG A 320 -17.37 15.68 -25.14
C ARG A 320 -18.67 15.92 -25.89
N ILE A 321 -19.80 15.41 -25.37
CA ILE A 321 -21.13 15.68 -25.96
C ILE A 321 -21.44 17.18 -25.85
N GLY A 322 -21.13 17.80 -24.71
CA GLY A 322 -21.29 19.23 -24.49
C GLY A 322 -20.49 20.07 -25.50
N GLU A 323 -19.21 19.75 -25.69
CA GLU A 323 -18.34 20.41 -26.67
C GLU A 323 -18.88 20.29 -28.10
N TYR A 324 -19.31 19.09 -28.50
CA TYR A 324 -19.85 18.84 -29.84
C TYR A 324 -21.19 19.57 -30.07
N CYS A 325 -22.04 19.64 -29.06
CA CYS A 325 -23.34 20.29 -29.12
C CYS A 325 -23.32 21.77 -28.69
N HIS A 326 -22.14 22.35 -28.42
CA HIS A 326 -21.95 23.71 -27.92
C HIS A 326 -22.80 24.04 -26.68
N THR A 327 -22.86 23.12 -25.72
CA THR A 327 -23.65 23.25 -24.49
C THR A 327 -22.84 22.84 -23.25
N SER A 328 -23.31 23.20 -22.07
CA SER A 328 -22.65 22.80 -20.83
C SER A 328 -22.78 21.28 -20.59
N PRO A 329 -21.82 20.62 -19.90
CA PRO A 329 -21.91 19.19 -19.59
C PRO A 329 -23.21 18.83 -18.85
N ARG A 330 -23.69 19.74 -17.99
CA ARG A 330 -24.97 19.59 -17.27
C ARG A 330 -26.18 19.58 -18.20
N ASN A 331 -26.18 20.42 -19.23
CA ASN A 331 -27.25 20.45 -20.23
C ASN A 331 -27.12 19.28 -21.22
N ALA A 332 -25.90 18.88 -21.56
CA ALA A 332 -25.65 17.67 -22.35
C ALA A 332 -26.25 16.44 -21.66
N GLU A 333 -26.04 16.29 -20.35
CA GLU A 333 -26.62 15.19 -19.58
C GLU A 333 -28.14 15.25 -19.52
N LYS A 334 -28.71 16.43 -19.29
CA LYS A 334 -30.15 16.58 -19.12
C LYS A 334 -30.94 16.46 -20.42
N LEU A 335 -30.39 16.95 -21.53
CA LEU A 335 -31.12 17.14 -22.79
C LEU A 335 -30.60 16.25 -23.91
N MET A 336 -29.28 16.13 -24.07
CA MET A 336 -28.68 15.46 -25.24
C MET A 336 -28.56 13.95 -25.01
N LEU A 337 -28.14 13.52 -23.82
CA LEU A 337 -27.96 12.09 -23.51
C LEU A 337 -29.25 11.26 -23.71
N PRO A 338 -30.44 11.68 -23.24
CA PRO A 338 -31.68 10.93 -23.48
C PRO A 338 -32.08 10.86 -24.96
N MET A 339 -31.74 11.90 -25.75
CA MET A 339 -31.97 11.87 -27.20
C MET A 339 -31.01 10.91 -27.88
N MET A 340 -29.72 10.96 -27.54
CA MET A 340 -28.71 10.04 -28.07
C MET A 340 -29.06 8.58 -27.75
N GLN A 341 -29.50 8.29 -26.52
CA GLN A 341 -30.01 6.99 -26.10
C GLN A 341 -31.05 6.42 -27.07
N ARG A 342 -32.06 7.23 -27.41
CA ARG A 342 -33.14 6.80 -28.31
C ARG A 342 -32.67 6.65 -29.75
N ILE A 343 -31.83 7.57 -30.24
CA ILE A 343 -31.38 7.53 -31.64
C ILE A 343 -30.40 6.38 -31.85
N PHE A 344 -29.50 6.11 -30.90
CA PHE A 344 -28.56 4.99 -30.95
C PHE A 344 -29.29 3.63 -30.97
N ALA A 345 -30.43 3.52 -30.30
CA ALA A 345 -31.24 2.30 -30.31
C ALA A 345 -31.98 2.06 -31.65
N VAL A 346 -32.19 3.11 -32.46
CA VAL A 346 -33.00 3.05 -33.69
C VAL A 346 -32.15 3.12 -34.95
N SER A 347 -31.06 3.91 -34.94
CA SER A 347 -30.23 4.17 -36.11
C SER A 347 -28.79 3.77 -35.84
N GLU A 348 -28.41 2.63 -36.41
CA GLU A 348 -27.03 2.12 -36.35
C GLU A 348 -26.05 3.03 -37.10
N GLU A 349 -26.44 3.58 -38.25
CA GLU A 349 -25.60 4.50 -39.03
C GLU A 349 -25.27 5.78 -38.24
N PHE A 350 -26.26 6.32 -37.52
CA PHE A 350 -26.03 7.47 -36.64
C PHE A 350 -25.09 7.12 -35.48
N ALA A 351 -25.28 5.95 -34.85
CA ALA A 351 -24.42 5.49 -33.76
C ALA A 351 -22.95 5.39 -34.22
N LEU A 352 -22.69 4.76 -35.36
CA LEU A 352 -21.34 4.62 -35.93
C LEU A 352 -20.70 5.98 -36.27
N SER A 353 -21.48 6.91 -36.85
CA SER A 353 -21.02 8.28 -37.14
C SER A 353 -20.63 9.05 -35.87
N MET A 354 -21.47 8.96 -34.83
CA MET A 354 -21.20 9.62 -33.54
C MET A 354 -20.05 8.96 -32.79
N MET A 355 -19.90 7.63 -32.86
CA MET A 355 -18.75 6.92 -32.30
C MET A 355 -17.43 7.45 -32.85
N LYS A 356 -17.35 7.70 -34.16
CA LYS A 356 -16.16 8.29 -34.80
C LYS A 356 -15.94 9.74 -34.38
N ARG A 357 -17.00 10.57 -34.42
CA ARG A 357 -16.91 12.01 -34.13
C ARG A 357 -16.57 12.33 -32.68
N LEU A 358 -17.13 11.56 -31.74
CA LEU A 358 -16.92 11.76 -30.30
C LEU A 358 -15.82 10.86 -29.73
N SER A 359 -15.23 9.97 -30.55
CA SER A 359 -14.25 8.96 -30.13
C SER A 359 -14.76 8.10 -28.96
N LEU A 360 -15.97 7.58 -29.10
CA LEU A 360 -16.65 6.81 -28.05
C LEU A 360 -15.95 5.47 -27.80
N SER A 361 -15.74 5.15 -26.52
CA SER A 361 -15.23 3.87 -26.04
C SER A 361 -16.36 2.87 -25.75
N ALA A 362 -16.01 1.62 -25.43
CA ALA A 362 -16.98 0.63 -24.97
C ALA A 362 -17.72 1.06 -23.69
N GLU A 363 -17.01 1.71 -22.76
CA GLU A 363 -17.61 2.28 -21.54
C GLU A 363 -18.64 3.36 -21.88
N ASP A 364 -18.33 4.23 -22.86
CA ASP A 364 -19.24 5.30 -23.26
C ASP A 364 -20.51 4.76 -23.92
N LEU A 365 -20.38 3.71 -24.74
CA LEU A 365 -21.51 3.03 -25.36
C LEU A 365 -22.37 2.33 -24.31
N SER A 366 -21.77 1.73 -23.27
CA SER A 366 -22.51 1.17 -22.15
C SER A 366 -23.37 2.24 -21.45
N ILE A 367 -22.83 3.45 -21.26
CA ILE A 367 -23.55 4.58 -20.66
C ILE A 367 -24.68 5.09 -21.59
N ILE A 368 -24.42 5.19 -22.89
CA ILE A 368 -25.40 5.68 -23.88
C ILE A 368 -26.48 4.63 -24.17
N LEU A 369 -26.18 3.34 -24.15
CA LEU A 369 -27.17 2.30 -24.44
C LEU A 369 -27.86 1.77 -23.19
N ASN A 370 -27.32 2.09 -22.00
CA ASN A 370 -27.75 1.55 -20.72
C ASN A 370 -27.69 0.01 -20.69
N GLU A 371 -26.66 -0.55 -21.32
CA GLU A 371 -26.38 -1.98 -21.47
C GLU A 371 -24.99 -2.30 -20.92
N PRO A 372 -24.71 -3.54 -20.47
CA PRO A 372 -23.36 -3.94 -20.08
C PRO A 372 -22.35 -3.74 -21.23
N GLU A 373 -21.10 -3.42 -20.90
CA GLU A 373 -20.01 -3.29 -21.89
C GLU A 373 -19.83 -4.56 -22.74
N ASP A 374 -20.08 -5.72 -22.15
CA ASP A 374 -20.00 -7.03 -22.79
C ASP A 374 -21.25 -7.45 -23.57
N SER A 375 -22.27 -6.59 -23.64
CA SER A 375 -23.48 -6.88 -24.39
C SER A 375 -23.18 -7.06 -25.88
N GLU A 376 -23.95 -7.95 -26.52
CA GLU A 376 -23.82 -8.25 -27.94
C GLU A 376 -24.00 -7.00 -28.81
N ILE A 377 -24.87 -6.08 -28.38
CA ILE A 377 -25.15 -4.81 -29.06
C ILE A 377 -23.89 -3.91 -29.06
N VAL A 378 -23.24 -3.74 -27.90
CA VAL A 378 -22.03 -2.92 -27.77
C VAL A 378 -20.87 -3.52 -28.57
N ARG A 379 -20.68 -4.84 -28.52
CA ARG A 379 -19.63 -5.53 -29.29
C ARG A 379 -19.83 -5.40 -30.80
N ASN A 380 -21.05 -5.62 -31.29
CA ASN A 380 -21.38 -5.50 -32.71
C ASN A 380 -21.11 -4.08 -33.24
N LEU A 381 -21.46 -3.03 -32.48
CA LEU A 381 -21.19 -1.65 -32.85
C LEU A 381 -19.69 -1.34 -32.90
N ILE A 382 -18.90 -1.86 -31.95
CA ILE A 382 -17.44 -1.67 -31.93
C ILE A 382 -16.78 -2.39 -33.10
N GLU A 383 -17.18 -3.63 -33.41
CA GLU A 383 -16.64 -4.38 -34.54
C GLU A 383 -16.93 -3.70 -35.88
N LYS A 384 -18.16 -3.20 -36.05
CA LYS A 384 -18.55 -2.44 -37.25
C LYS A 384 -17.88 -1.07 -37.34
N ALA A 385 -17.63 -0.41 -36.21
CA ALA A 385 -16.84 0.81 -36.19
C ALA A 385 -15.37 0.56 -36.59
N ARG A 386 -14.82 -0.60 -36.23
CA ARG A 386 -13.46 -1.01 -36.65
C ARG A 386 -13.38 -1.36 -38.12
N SER A 387 -14.37 -2.06 -38.68
CA SER A 387 -14.40 -2.43 -40.10
C SER A 387 -14.66 -1.26 -41.05
N SER A 388 -15.22 -0.15 -40.55
CA SER A 388 -15.40 1.10 -41.31
C SER A 388 -14.19 2.05 -41.24
N LEU A 389 -13.14 1.67 -40.50
CA LEU A 389 -11.85 2.37 -40.38
C LEU A 389 -10.73 1.73 -41.23
N SER A 390 -10.92 0.49 -41.72
CA SER A 390 -10.14 -0.13 -42.79
C SER A 390 -10.72 0.22 -44.15
#